data_AF-A0A7Y0SP08-F1
#
_entry.id   AF-A0A7Y0SP08-F1
#
_cell.length_a   1.000
_cell.length_b   1.000
_cell.length_c   1.000
_cell.angle_alpha   90.00
_cell.angle_beta   90.00
_cell.angle_gamma   90.00
#
_symmetry.space_group_name_H-M   'P 1'
#
loop_
_entity.id
_entity.type
_entity.pdbx_description
1 polymer ?
#
loop_
_entity_poly.entity_id
_entity_poly.type
_entity_poly.pdbx_seq_one_letter_code
_entity_poly.pdbx_strand_id
1 'polypeptide(L)'
;AIDGLATDNALENDEPQYAPQVISEQNAFLMREMMYSNIWGGGNWREGTGWNGTGWRAQKLGRRDIGGKTGTTNDSKDAWYNGYGPGVVAIAWVGFDDHSRALGRTTVNSNLGQGQ
;
A
#
# COMPACT_ATOMS: atom_id res chain seq x y z
N ALA A 1 -22.30 -11.23 -56.30
CA ALA A 1 -20.90 -10.79 -56.39
C ALA A 1 -20.66 -9.81 -55.27
N ILE A 2 -19.48 -9.92 -54.64
CA ILE A 2 -18.93 -9.23 -53.46
C ILE A 2 -19.52 -9.66 -52.11
N ASP A 3 -18.77 -9.97 -51.07
CA ASP A 3 -17.45 -10.59 -50.93
C ASP A 3 -17.38 -11.05 -49.46
N GLY A 4 -16.50 -12.00 -49.15
CA GLY A 4 -16.48 -12.69 -47.87
C GLY A 4 -16.35 -11.80 -46.63
N LEU A 5 -17.20 -12.06 -45.64
CA LEU A 5 -16.86 -11.85 -44.22
C LEU A 5 -16.40 -13.20 -43.66
N ALA A 6 -15.19 -13.59 -44.05
CA ALA A 6 -14.42 -14.54 -43.27
C ALA A 6 -14.03 -13.85 -41.95
N THR A 7 -14.51 -14.44 -40.86
CA THR A 7 -13.78 -14.66 -39.60
C THR A 7 -12.69 -13.66 -39.22
N ASP A 8 -12.91 -12.91 -38.14
CA ASP A 8 -11.86 -12.53 -37.20
C ASP A 8 -12.53 -12.37 -35.83
N ASN A 9 -12.53 -13.42 -35.01
CA ASN A 9 -11.48 -13.68 -34.03
C ASN A 9 -11.33 -12.52 -33.02
N ALA A 10 -12.31 -12.42 -32.12
CA ALA A 10 -12.15 -11.69 -30.86
C ALA A 10 -12.60 -12.60 -29.71
N LEU A 11 -12.05 -13.81 -29.65
CA LEU A 11 -11.70 -14.34 -28.33
C LEU A 11 -10.49 -13.51 -27.92
N GLU A 12 -10.76 -12.34 -27.37
CA GLU A 12 -9.74 -11.52 -26.72
C GLU A 12 -9.07 -12.45 -25.70
N ASN A 13 -7.82 -12.81 -25.98
CA ASN A 13 -7.04 -13.66 -25.11
C ASN A 13 -6.95 -12.92 -23.78
N ASP A 14 -7.80 -13.28 -22.82
CA ASP A 14 -7.80 -12.79 -21.43
C ASP A 14 -6.61 -13.41 -20.67
N GLU A 15 -5.46 -13.49 -21.35
CA GLU A 15 -4.20 -13.85 -20.76
C GLU A 15 -3.79 -12.68 -19.88
N PRO A 16 -3.59 -12.89 -18.56
CA PRO A 16 -3.30 -11.80 -17.65
C PRO A 16 -2.03 -11.08 -18.11
N GLN A 17 -2.19 -9.83 -18.53
CA GLN A 17 -1.07 -8.97 -18.89
C GLN A 17 -0.33 -8.54 -17.62
N TYR A 18 0.74 -9.25 -17.29
CA TYR A 18 1.60 -8.89 -16.17
C TYR A 18 2.46 -7.67 -16.51
N ALA A 19 2.62 -6.78 -15.54
CA ALA A 19 3.55 -5.67 -15.66
C ALA A 19 5.00 -6.22 -15.77
N PRO A 20 5.87 -5.60 -16.61
CA PRO A 20 7.28 -5.94 -16.64
C PRO A 20 7.90 -5.86 -15.24
N GLN A 21 8.83 -6.76 -14.93
CA GLN A 21 9.53 -6.75 -13.65
C GLN A 21 10.39 -5.49 -13.53
N VAL A 22 10.01 -4.59 -12.61
CA VAL A 22 10.72 -3.31 -12.38
C VAL A 22 11.83 -3.43 -11.33
N ILE A 23 11.72 -4.40 -10.42
CA ILE A 23 12.68 -4.64 -9.34
C ILE A 23 13.05 -6.13 -9.29
N SER A 24 14.27 -6.44 -8.88
CA SER A 24 14.70 -7.82 -8.67
C SER A 24 13.87 -8.51 -7.59
N GLU A 25 13.80 -9.85 -7.65
CA GLU A 25 13.07 -10.65 -6.66
C GLU A 25 13.63 -10.45 -5.24
N GLN A 26 14.95 -10.30 -5.12
CA GLN A 26 15.62 -10.06 -3.83
C GLN A 26 15.19 -8.70 -3.24
N ASN A 27 15.11 -7.66 -4.08
CA ASN A 27 14.64 -6.35 -3.63
C ASN A 27 13.15 -6.38 -3.28
N ALA A 28 12.33 -7.08 -4.09
CA ALA A 28 10.91 -7.25 -3.81
C ALA A 28 10.67 -7.97 -2.48
N PHE A 29 11.47 -9.00 -2.18
CA PHE A 29 11.43 -9.71 -0.90
C PHE A 29 11.73 -8.79 0.27
N LEU A 30 12.82 -8.01 0.21
CA LEU A 30 13.16 -7.07 1.27
C LEU A 30 12.08 -5.97 1.44
N MET A 31 11.53 -5.46 0.34
CA MET A 31 10.44 -4.47 0.37
C MET A 31 9.18 -5.05 1.02
N ARG A 32 8.84 -6.31 0.69
CA ARG A 32 7.73 -7.04 1.32
C ARG A 32 7.91 -7.10 2.84
N GLU A 33 9.07 -7.55 3.31
CA GLU A 33 9.38 -7.66 4.75
C GLU A 33 9.34 -6.31 5.46
N MET A 34 9.87 -5.25 4.82
CA MET A 34 9.75 -3.89 5.34
C MET A 34 8.28 -3.47 5.47
N MET A 35 7.46 -3.67 4.44
CA MET A 35 6.03 -3.31 4.46
C MET A 35 5.19 -4.19 5.41
N TYR A 36 5.64 -5.41 5.72
CA TYR A 36 5.06 -6.24 6.76
C TYR A 36 5.23 -5.58 8.14
N SER A 37 6.41 -5.03 8.43
CA SER A 37 6.70 -4.32 9.68
C SER A 37 5.84 -3.05 9.87
N ASN A 38 5.38 -2.42 8.79
CA ASN A 38 4.44 -1.29 8.88
C ASN A 38 3.09 -1.67 9.49
N ILE A 39 2.69 -2.94 9.42
CA ILE A 39 1.48 -3.46 10.08
C ILE A 39 1.85 -4.05 11.44
N TRP A 40 2.86 -4.91 11.50
CA TRP A 40 3.11 -5.74 12.68
C TRP A 40 4.10 -5.15 13.67
N GLY A 41 4.77 -4.07 13.31
CA GLY A 41 5.77 -3.45 14.15
C GLY A 41 7.04 -4.30 14.25
N GLY A 42 7.79 -4.09 15.32
CA GLY A 42 9.03 -4.81 15.60
C GLY A 42 9.51 -4.56 17.02
N GLY A 43 10.75 -4.94 17.29
CA GLY A 43 11.38 -4.85 18.62
C GLY A 43 10.89 -5.91 19.60
N ASN A 44 11.23 -5.73 20.88
CA ASN A 44 10.89 -6.68 21.94
C ASN A 44 10.03 -5.99 23.02
N TRP A 45 8.78 -6.42 23.12
CA TRP A 45 7.84 -5.87 24.12
C TRP A 45 8.24 -6.16 25.57
N ARG A 46 8.94 -7.27 25.84
CA ARG A 46 9.41 -7.61 27.19
C ARG A 46 10.57 -6.74 27.64
N GLU A 47 11.34 -6.22 26.69
CA GLU A 47 12.49 -5.34 26.93
C GLU A 47 12.13 -3.85 26.77
N GLY A 48 10.85 -3.54 26.52
CA GLY A 48 10.37 -2.16 26.35
C GLY A 48 10.81 -1.50 25.04
N THR A 49 11.34 -2.26 24.07
CA THR A 49 11.84 -1.74 22.78
C THR A 49 10.88 -1.97 21.62
N GLY A 50 9.72 -2.59 21.86
CA GLY A 50 8.78 -2.82 20.79
C GLY A 50 8.15 -1.52 20.28
N TRP A 51 7.65 -1.57 19.06
CA TRP A 51 6.90 -0.47 18.44
C TRP A 51 5.82 -1.03 17.49
N ASN A 52 4.79 -0.22 17.22
CA ASN A 52 3.78 -0.51 16.20
C ASN A 52 4.05 0.34 14.96
N GLY A 53 3.90 -0.26 13.78
CA GLY A 53 3.98 0.47 12.51
C GLY A 53 2.77 1.37 12.27
N THR A 54 2.89 2.31 11.32
CA THR A 54 1.81 3.27 11.02
C THR A 54 0.51 2.63 10.52
N GLY A 55 0.61 1.42 9.95
CA GLY A 55 -0.52 0.61 9.47
C GLY A 55 -1.06 -0.39 10.49
N TRP A 56 -0.70 -0.29 11.77
CA TRP A 56 -1.03 -1.30 12.80
C TRP A 56 -2.53 -1.64 12.91
N ARG A 57 -3.42 -0.74 12.50
CA ARG A 57 -4.87 -1.01 12.50
C ARG A 57 -5.26 -2.18 11.59
N ALA A 58 -4.46 -2.50 10.57
CA ALA A 58 -4.68 -3.65 9.69
C ALA A 58 -4.49 -5.00 10.42
N GLN A 59 -3.86 -5.03 11.59
CA GLN A 59 -3.74 -6.23 12.43
C GLN A 59 -5.10 -6.84 12.78
N LYS A 60 -6.18 -6.05 12.77
CA LYS A 60 -7.57 -6.52 12.96
C LYS A 60 -7.98 -7.63 11.97
N LEU A 61 -7.33 -7.69 10.80
CA LEU A 61 -7.56 -8.74 9.81
C LEU A 61 -7.01 -10.12 10.23
N GLY A 62 -6.15 -10.18 11.26
CA GLY A 62 -5.58 -11.44 11.76
C GLY A 62 -4.61 -12.15 10.81
N ARG A 63 -4.19 -11.50 9.72
CA ARG A 63 -3.37 -12.08 8.65
C ARG A 63 -1.88 -11.76 8.80
N ARG A 64 -1.02 -12.76 8.57
CA ARG A 64 0.45 -12.66 8.65
C ARG A 64 1.15 -12.59 7.29
N ASP A 65 0.38 -12.58 6.22
CA ASP A 65 0.85 -12.57 4.84
C ASP A 65 0.56 -11.24 4.13
N ILE A 66 0.14 -10.23 4.90
CA ILE A 66 -0.21 -8.89 4.42
C ILE A 66 0.84 -7.87 4.84
N GLY A 67 1.01 -6.84 4.00
CA GLY A 67 1.84 -5.68 4.28
C GLY A 67 1.19 -4.43 3.70
N GLY A 68 1.72 -3.26 4.04
CA GLY A 68 1.19 -2.03 3.49
C GLY A 68 1.96 -0.78 3.89
N LYS A 69 1.53 0.36 3.39
CA LYS A 69 2.15 1.66 3.65
C LYS A 69 1.09 2.75 3.74
N THR A 70 1.30 3.65 4.70
CA THR A 70 0.53 4.89 4.83
C THR A 70 1.21 6.03 4.10
N GLY A 71 0.43 6.98 3.58
CA GLY A 71 0.92 8.28 3.16
C GLY A 71 -0.03 9.39 3.56
N THR A 72 0.52 10.57 3.77
CA THR A 72 -0.19 11.79 4.16
C THR A 72 0.53 12.95 3.48
N THR A 73 -0.22 13.88 2.92
CA THR A 73 0.36 15.15 2.43
C THR A 73 0.78 16.03 3.61
N ASN A 74 1.77 16.91 3.39
CA ASN A 74 2.27 17.81 4.44
C ASN A 74 1.15 18.68 5.05
N ASP A 75 0.29 19.24 4.20
CA ASP A 75 -0.83 20.07 4.62
C ASP A 75 -2.04 19.26 5.13
N SER A 76 -1.88 17.93 5.27
CA SER A 76 -2.92 17.02 5.77
C SER A 76 -4.24 17.11 4.99
N LYS A 77 -4.16 17.34 3.67
CA LYS A 77 -5.31 17.42 2.78
C LYS A 77 -5.76 16.06 2.27
N ASP A 78 -4.77 15.20 2.09
CA ASP A 78 -4.90 13.85 1.55
C ASP A 78 -4.23 12.85 2.50
N ALA A 79 -4.91 11.74 2.74
CA ALA A 79 -4.35 10.57 3.42
C ALA A 79 -4.73 9.31 2.65
N TRP A 80 -3.80 8.35 2.60
CA TRP A 80 -4.03 7.08 1.94
C TRP A 80 -3.34 5.93 2.66
N TYR A 81 -3.87 4.73 2.39
CA TYR A 81 -3.28 3.47 2.77
C TYR A 81 -3.27 2.53 1.57
N ASN A 82 -2.10 1.96 1.29
CA ASN A 82 -1.89 0.96 0.27
C ASN A 82 -1.56 -0.37 0.96
N GLY A 83 -2.41 -1.37 0.82
CA GLY A 83 -2.22 -2.71 1.37
C GLY A 83 -2.11 -3.76 0.27
N TYR A 84 -1.37 -4.82 0.55
CA TYR A 84 -1.30 -6.00 -0.33
C TYR A 84 -1.47 -7.30 0.47
N GLY A 85 -1.89 -8.34 -0.24
CA GLY A 85 -1.88 -9.74 0.18
C GLY A 85 -1.71 -10.66 -1.04
N PRO A 86 -1.69 -11.98 -0.86
CA PRO A 86 -1.62 -12.92 -1.97
C PRO A 86 -2.75 -12.66 -2.99
N GLY A 87 -2.36 -12.32 -4.22
CA GLY A 87 -3.30 -12.08 -5.33
C GLY A 87 -4.18 -10.84 -5.19
N VAL A 88 -3.96 -9.96 -4.21
CA VAL A 88 -4.82 -8.79 -3.98
C VAL A 88 -4.03 -7.57 -3.53
N VAL A 89 -4.41 -6.42 -4.08
CA VAL A 89 -3.99 -5.10 -3.63
C VAL A 89 -5.25 -4.29 -3.35
N ALA A 90 -5.25 -3.56 -2.24
CA ALA A 90 -6.34 -2.68 -1.86
C ALA A 90 -5.78 -1.31 -1.48
N ILE A 91 -6.37 -0.26 -2.04
CA ILE A 91 -5.97 1.12 -1.79
C ILE A 91 -7.19 1.88 -1.31
N ALA A 92 -7.03 2.62 -0.22
CA ALA A 92 -8.03 3.55 0.27
C ALA A 92 -7.39 4.93 0.39
N TRP A 93 -8.09 5.94 -0.14
CA TRP A 93 -7.72 7.34 -0.05
C TRP A 93 -8.90 8.12 0.55
N VAL A 94 -8.57 9.19 1.27
CA VAL A 94 -9.54 10.16 1.77
C VAL A 94 -8.99 11.58 1.59
N GLY A 95 -9.87 12.48 1.17
CA GLY A 95 -9.65 13.90 0.98
C GLY A 95 -11.00 14.62 0.87
N PHE A 96 -10.97 15.95 0.91
CA PHE A 96 -12.14 16.77 0.57
C PHE A 96 -12.07 17.19 -0.89
N ASP A 97 -13.22 17.26 -1.57
CA ASP A 97 -13.32 17.81 -2.93
C ASP A 97 -12.81 19.26 -2.99
N ASP A 98 -13.11 20.03 -1.94
CA ASP A 98 -12.51 21.35 -1.72
C ASP A 98 -11.15 21.20 -1.03
N HIS A 99 -10.08 21.28 -1.84
CA HIS A 99 -8.69 21.13 -1.38
C HIS A 99 -8.18 22.30 -0.52
N SER A 100 -8.99 23.34 -0.27
CA SER A 100 -8.65 24.35 0.74
C SER A 100 -8.82 23.83 2.17
N ARG A 101 -9.57 22.73 2.36
CA ARG A 101 -9.88 22.14 3.66
C ARG A 101 -8.88 21.04 4.02
N ALA A 102 -8.37 21.09 5.26
CA ALA A 102 -7.53 20.03 5.82
C ALA A 102 -8.37 18.93 6.49
N LEU A 103 -7.87 17.69 6.48
CA LEU A 103 -8.46 16.53 7.16
C LEU A 103 -8.36 16.62 8.69
N GLY A 104 -7.48 17.47 9.20
CA GLY A 104 -7.29 17.70 10.63
C GLY A 104 -5.84 18.05 10.97
N ARG A 105 -5.50 17.99 12.26
CA ARG A 105 -4.12 18.18 12.72
C ARG A 105 -3.30 16.92 12.47
N THR A 106 -2.18 17.07 11.78
CA THR A 106 -1.10 16.08 11.77
C THR A 106 -0.22 16.28 12.99
N THR A 107 0.25 15.16 13.56
CA THR A 107 1.33 15.16 14.55
C THR A 107 2.55 14.56 13.90
N VAL A 108 3.70 15.23 14.01
CA VAL A 108 4.98 14.67 13.60
C VAL A 108 5.30 13.42 14.42
N ASN A 109 6.01 12.48 13.81
CA ASN A 109 6.46 11.26 14.48
C ASN A 109 7.21 11.64 15.78
N SER A 110 6.72 11.20 16.93
CA SER A 110 7.29 11.52 18.24
C SER A 110 8.69 10.93 18.45
N ASN A 111 9.17 10.11 17.53
CA ASN A 111 10.54 9.60 17.50
C ASN A 111 11.54 10.58 16.83
N LEU A 112 11.09 11.71 16.29
CA LEU A 112 11.96 12.78 15.82
C LEU A 112 12.31 13.68 17.02
N GLY A 113 13.61 13.91 17.25
CA GLY A 113 14.06 14.83 18.31
C GLY A 113 13.46 16.22 18.11
N GLN A 114 13.27 16.98 19.20
CA GLN A 114 12.59 18.30 19.21
C GLN A 114 13.33 19.43 18.45
N GLY A 115 14.17 19.13 17.47
CA GLY A 115 15.01 20.10 16.76
C GLY A 115 15.14 19.84 15.26
N GLN A 116 14.15 19.22 14.62
CA GLN A 116 14.04 19.11 13.16
C GLN A 116 12.77 19.81 12.68
#